data_AF-A0AA87FH80-F1
#
_entry.id   AF-A0AA87FH80-F1
#
_cell.length_a   1.000
_cell.length_b   1.000
_cell.length_c   1.000
_cell.angle_alpha   90.00
_cell.angle_beta   90.00
_cell.angle_gamma   90.00
#
_symmetry.space_group_name_H-M   'P 1'
#
loop_
_entity.id
_entity.type
_entity.pdbx_description
1 polymer ?
#
loop_
_entity_poly.entity_id
_entity_poly.type
_entity_poly.pdbx_seq_one_letter_code
_entity_poly.pdbx_strand_id
1 'polypeptide(L)'
;MKGNDYKKIMNSRRKRRAINKKSLLANLTVSGMLLTSSVVVPTTLLWEPKIAEASLVSAEIFSNVQASNDSATSAAAPYSNPGDTNPVNFTISGSNAVTLDVLNGDKVAIVGVPKGLTGFVQPNGNARVSTNITLQLENIAAIQTLIGTLTPAVDTLVGTVDALVNQNLADALGIPETINGFPNLLYQAASIVDISQVVSVNLDDIYEQLDLLNQLGQFGQADFEVPAGLTDNERALIANVNDGLFIVVNQRIQSILENLKQAQIQVSILGGASNIPGIGSLIDGVNTLVQETVNTAKATLNVTVDAAQAVLNGTTDLADQIASASVLGQTTVGCQRP
;
A
#
# COMPACT_ATOMS: atom_id res chain seq x y z
N MET A 1 15.06 -18.13 9.87
CA MET A 1 13.92 -17.51 9.17
C MET A 1 12.70 -17.56 10.09
N LYS A 2 12.35 -16.46 10.78
CA LYS A 2 11.08 -16.33 11.49
C LYS A 2 10.22 -15.40 10.63
N GLY A 3 9.26 -15.96 9.90
CA GLY A 3 8.24 -15.15 9.26
C GLY A 3 7.52 -14.36 10.35
N ASN A 4 7.59 -13.02 10.29
CA ASN A 4 6.87 -12.18 11.23
C ASN A 4 5.38 -12.45 11.04
N ASP A 5 4.79 -13.10 12.04
CA ASP A 5 3.40 -13.52 12.04
C ASP A 5 2.51 -12.28 12.08
N TYR A 6 2.14 -11.79 10.91
CA TYR A 6 1.30 -10.62 10.68
C TYR A 6 0.02 -10.67 11.54
N LYS A 7 -0.52 -11.86 11.77
CA LYS A 7 -1.68 -12.09 12.66
C LYS A 7 -1.39 -11.68 14.11
N LYS A 8 -0.16 -11.89 14.60
CA LYS A 8 0.25 -11.55 15.97
C LYS A 8 0.34 -10.04 16.18
N ILE A 9 0.82 -9.30 15.19
CA ILE A 9 0.87 -7.82 15.20
C ILE A 9 -0.54 -7.24 15.10
N MET A 10 -1.39 -7.78 14.21
CA MET A 10 -2.81 -7.41 14.17
C MET A 10 -3.52 -7.68 15.50
N ASN A 11 -3.27 -8.83 16.13
CA ASN A 11 -3.93 -9.19 17.39
C ASN A 11 -3.51 -8.29 18.56
N SER A 12 -2.23 -7.87 18.64
CA SER A 12 -1.78 -6.93 19.67
C SER A 12 -2.33 -5.51 19.45
N ARG A 13 -2.44 -5.07 18.20
CA ARG A 13 -3.11 -3.81 17.83
C ARG A 13 -4.62 -3.85 18.10
N ARG A 14 -5.28 -4.97 17.80
CA ARG A 14 -6.70 -5.19 18.14
C ARG A 14 -6.95 -5.00 19.64
N LYS A 15 -6.02 -5.42 20.51
CA LYS A 15 -6.07 -5.18 21.95
C LYS A 15 -5.88 -3.70 22.32
N ARG A 16 -4.91 -2.99 21.74
CA ARG A 16 -4.71 -1.55 22.00
C ARG A 16 -5.89 -0.70 21.49
N ARG A 17 -6.41 -1.00 20.30
CA ARG A 17 -7.58 -0.32 19.73
C ARG A 17 -8.86 -0.64 20.48
N ALA A 18 -9.02 -1.84 21.05
CA ALA A 18 -10.14 -2.15 21.95
C ALA A 18 -10.15 -1.25 23.21
N ILE A 19 -8.98 -0.83 23.70
CA ILE A 19 -8.88 0.12 24.81
C ILE A 19 -9.31 1.53 24.37
N ASN A 20 -8.93 1.97 23.16
CA ASN A 20 -9.35 3.27 22.62
C ASN A 20 -10.83 3.30 22.18
N LYS A 21 -11.38 2.18 21.69
CA LYS A 21 -12.83 2.05 21.43
C LYS A 21 -13.65 2.37 22.68
N LYS A 22 -13.17 2.05 23.89
CA LYS A 22 -13.86 2.41 25.14
C LYS A 22 -13.99 3.92 25.36
N SER A 23 -13.13 4.78 24.80
CA SER A 23 -13.26 6.24 24.94
C SER A 23 -14.22 6.85 23.91
N LEU A 24 -14.29 6.31 22.69
CA LEU A 24 -15.31 6.68 21.68
C LEU A 24 -16.74 6.44 22.18
N LEU A 25 -16.94 5.41 23.01
CA LEU A 25 -18.23 5.03 23.59
C LEU A 25 -18.82 6.07 24.57
N ALA A 26 -18.00 6.98 25.12
CA ALA A 26 -18.45 7.93 26.13
C ALA A 26 -19.07 9.23 25.55
N ASN A 27 -18.71 9.60 24.31
CA ASN A 27 -19.11 10.88 23.68
C ASN A 27 -20.07 10.73 22.48
N LEU A 28 -20.62 9.53 22.25
CA LEU A 28 -21.51 9.23 21.13
C LEU A 28 -22.91 9.85 21.35
N THR A 29 -23.02 11.16 21.12
CA THR A 29 -24.32 11.84 21.03
C THR A 29 -24.94 11.47 19.69
N VAL A 30 -26.00 10.65 19.70
CA VAL A 30 -26.75 10.25 18.49
C VAL A 30 -27.43 11.49 17.89
N SER A 31 -26.74 12.22 17.03
CA SER A 31 -27.32 13.24 16.14
C SER A 31 -27.44 12.61 14.76
N GLY A 32 -28.39 11.68 14.63
CA GLY A 32 -28.60 10.90 13.42
C GLY A 32 -29.41 11.68 12.38
N MET A 33 -29.00 11.59 11.10
CA MET A 33 -29.95 11.76 10.00
C MET A 33 -30.86 10.54 9.99
N LEU A 34 -32.12 10.72 10.42
CA LEU A 34 -33.14 9.66 10.33
C LEU A 34 -33.41 9.33 8.85
N LEU A 35 -33.37 8.04 8.51
CA LEU A 35 -33.90 7.52 7.25
C LEU A 35 -35.42 7.37 7.38
N THR A 36 -36.15 8.48 7.32
CA THR A 36 -37.60 8.49 7.62
C THR A 36 -38.43 7.91 6.48
N SER A 37 -39.33 6.99 6.84
CA SER A 37 -40.67 6.95 6.25
C SER A 37 -41.66 6.61 7.36
N SER A 38 -42.52 7.55 7.73
CA SER A 38 -43.48 7.42 8.83
C SER A 38 -44.89 7.18 8.30
N VAL A 39 -45.56 6.11 8.74
CA VAL A 39 -47.03 5.98 8.69
C VAL A 39 -47.54 5.05 9.81
N VAL A 40 -48.70 5.39 10.38
CA VAL A 40 -49.46 4.67 11.43
C VAL A 40 -50.06 3.36 10.90
N VAL A 41 -49.95 2.27 11.66
CA VAL A 41 -50.45 0.92 11.28
C VAL A 41 -51.80 0.63 11.95
N PRO A 42 -52.82 0.11 11.24
CA PRO A 42 -54.02 -0.42 11.87
C PRO A 42 -53.74 -1.82 12.46
N THR A 43 -54.24 -2.01 13.67
CA THR A 43 -54.12 -3.20 14.52
C THR A 43 -54.69 -4.46 13.84
N THR A 44 -53.85 -5.40 13.40
CA THR A 44 -54.11 -6.86 13.34
C THR A 44 -52.92 -7.61 12.73
N LEU A 45 -51.83 -7.75 13.49
CA LEU A 45 -50.85 -8.81 13.28
C LEU A 45 -50.64 -9.48 14.63
N LEU A 46 -50.71 -10.82 14.68
CA LEU A 46 -50.50 -11.61 15.91
C LEU A 46 -49.07 -11.49 16.46
N TRP A 47 -48.20 -10.78 15.75
CA TRP A 47 -46.84 -10.41 16.12
C TRP A 47 -46.60 -8.97 15.66
N GLU A 48 -46.23 -8.07 16.58
CA GLU A 48 -45.93 -6.68 16.21
C GLU A 48 -44.65 -6.61 15.36
N PRO A 49 -44.71 -6.09 14.11
CA PRO A 49 -43.51 -5.87 13.32
C PRO A 49 -42.63 -4.82 14.01
N LYS A 50 -41.39 -5.21 14.31
CA LYS A 50 -40.42 -4.33 14.95
C LYS A 50 -39.83 -3.38 13.91
N ILE A 51 -40.36 -2.16 13.84
CA ILE A 51 -39.86 -1.10 12.98
C ILE A 51 -38.56 -0.58 13.58
N ALA A 52 -37.52 -0.47 12.75
CA ALA A 52 -36.21 -0.05 13.22
C ALA A 52 -35.44 0.66 12.10
N GLU A 53 -35.14 1.93 12.33
CA GLU A 53 -34.40 2.78 11.39
C GLU A 53 -32.90 2.68 11.67
N ALA A 54 -32.12 2.27 10.68
CA ALA A 54 -30.67 2.40 10.76
C ALA A 54 -30.28 3.86 10.56
N SER A 55 -29.34 4.35 11.38
CA SER A 55 -28.86 5.73 11.31
C SER A 55 -27.35 5.72 11.20
N LEU A 56 -26.80 6.63 10.40
CA LEU A 56 -25.39 6.97 10.50
C LEU A 56 -25.15 7.69 11.84
N VAL A 57 -24.11 7.30 12.58
CA VAL A 57 -23.80 7.92 13.90
C VAL A 57 -22.54 8.76 13.85
N SER A 58 -21.53 8.34 13.08
CA SER A 58 -20.37 9.18 12.75
C SER A 58 -19.73 8.67 11.45
N ALA A 59 -19.31 9.60 10.60
CA ALA A 59 -18.51 9.37 9.41
C ALA A 59 -17.52 10.53 9.26
N GLU A 60 -16.47 10.50 10.08
CA GLU A 60 -15.40 11.53 10.15
C GLU A 60 -14.50 11.55 8.91
N ILE A 61 -14.77 10.67 7.94
CA ILE A 61 -13.95 10.48 6.74
C ILE A 61 -14.34 11.49 5.65
N PHE A 62 -15.61 11.91 5.61
CA PHE A 62 -16.14 12.79 4.55
C PHE A 62 -16.85 14.02 5.13
N SER A 63 -16.66 15.18 4.52
CA SER A 63 -17.39 16.40 4.89
C SER A 63 -18.82 16.43 4.32
N ASN A 64 -19.11 15.59 3.33
CA ASN A 64 -20.46 15.29 2.87
C ASN A 64 -20.69 13.78 2.88
N VAL A 65 -21.74 13.32 3.55
CA VAL A 65 -22.00 11.88 3.70
C VAL A 65 -23.42 11.57 3.24
N GLN A 66 -23.55 10.58 2.36
CA GLN A 66 -24.80 9.92 2.02
C GLN A 66 -24.80 8.51 2.59
N ALA A 67 -25.96 8.06 3.07
CA ALA A 67 -26.13 6.71 3.60
C ALA A 67 -27.36 6.07 2.94
N SER A 68 -27.25 4.79 2.58
CA SER A 68 -28.35 4.00 2.02
C SER A 68 -28.31 2.56 2.54
N ASN A 69 -29.43 1.86 2.43
CA ASN A 69 -29.53 0.43 2.70
C ASN A 69 -30.33 -0.28 1.60
N ASP A 70 -30.05 -1.56 1.39
CA ASP A 70 -30.69 -2.40 0.36
C ASP A 70 -31.75 -3.35 0.92
N SER A 71 -32.21 -3.14 2.16
CA SER A 71 -33.19 -4.04 2.78
C SER A 71 -34.48 -4.17 1.97
N ALA A 72 -34.79 -3.18 1.13
CA ALA A 72 -36.04 -3.04 0.39
C ALA A 72 -37.30 -3.15 1.28
N THR A 73 -37.10 -3.06 2.60
CA THR A 73 -38.18 -3.17 3.58
C THR A 73 -38.68 -1.80 3.95
N SER A 74 -39.98 -1.72 4.15
CA SER A 74 -40.63 -0.53 4.68
C SER A 74 -41.66 -0.96 5.73
N ALA A 75 -42.23 -0.01 6.47
CA ALA A 75 -43.34 -0.32 7.36
C ALA A 75 -44.53 -0.97 6.60
N ALA A 76 -44.69 -0.67 5.31
CA ALA A 76 -45.75 -1.23 4.45
C ALA A 76 -45.40 -2.60 3.83
N ALA A 77 -44.10 -2.95 3.78
CA ALA A 77 -43.60 -4.21 3.27
C ALA A 77 -42.48 -4.70 4.20
N PRO A 78 -42.83 -5.18 5.42
CA PRO A 78 -41.85 -5.79 6.32
C PRO A 78 -41.38 -7.14 5.75
N TYR A 79 -40.27 -7.66 6.29
CA TYR A 79 -39.82 -9.02 5.94
C TYR A 79 -40.95 -10.04 6.11
N SER A 80 -41.21 -10.81 5.05
CA SER A 80 -42.36 -11.70 4.95
C SER A 80 -42.32 -12.87 5.92
N ASN A 81 -41.11 -13.30 6.33
CA ASN A 81 -40.90 -14.45 7.21
C ASN A 81 -40.13 -14.06 8.49
N PRO A 82 -40.78 -14.12 9.67
CA PRO A 82 -40.10 -13.99 10.95
C PRO A 82 -39.18 -15.20 11.18
N GLY A 83 -37.88 -14.95 11.42
CA GLY A 83 -36.88 -16.00 11.69
C GLY A 83 -35.96 -16.35 10.52
N ASP A 84 -36.20 -15.78 9.33
CA ASP A 84 -35.24 -15.87 8.22
C ASP A 84 -34.07 -14.91 8.43
N THR A 85 -32.86 -15.43 8.21
CA THR A 85 -31.67 -14.58 8.21
C THR A 85 -31.66 -13.72 6.95
N ASN A 86 -31.83 -12.40 7.13
CA ASN A 86 -31.90 -11.46 6.01
C ASN A 86 -30.61 -10.62 5.96
N PRO A 87 -29.78 -10.77 4.91
CA PRO A 87 -28.61 -9.93 4.73
C PRO A 87 -29.04 -8.53 4.28
N VAL A 88 -28.43 -7.50 4.86
CA VAL A 88 -28.61 -6.09 4.49
C VAL A 88 -27.26 -5.43 4.38
N ASN A 89 -27.02 -4.69 3.31
CA ASN A 89 -25.85 -3.85 3.12
C ASN A 89 -26.20 -2.40 3.47
N PHE A 90 -25.36 -1.81 4.32
CA PHE A 90 -25.33 -0.38 4.54
C PHE A 90 -24.22 0.22 3.71
N THR A 91 -24.57 1.16 2.84
CA THR A 91 -23.61 1.90 2.02
C THR A 91 -23.50 3.31 2.56
N ILE A 92 -22.28 3.71 2.90
CA ILE A 92 -21.91 5.09 3.27
C ILE A 92 -21.01 5.62 2.14
N SER A 93 -21.34 6.75 1.55
CA SER A 93 -20.52 7.40 0.52
C SER A 93 -20.28 8.87 0.83
N GLY A 94 -19.16 9.40 0.40
CA GLY A 94 -18.85 10.83 0.47
C GLY A 94 -17.88 11.24 -0.63
N SER A 95 -17.99 12.49 -1.08
CA SER A 95 -17.21 13.01 -2.21
C SER A 95 -16.18 14.07 -1.81
N ASN A 96 -16.23 14.55 -0.57
CA ASN A 96 -15.31 15.53 -0.02
C ASN A 96 -14.62 14.92 1.20
N ALA A 97 -13.31 14.73 1.14
CA ALA A 97 -12.53 14.34 2.31
C ALA A 97 -12.48 15.53 3.26
N VAL A 98 -12.54 15.25 4.56
CA VAL A 98 -12.04 16.20 5.55
C VAL A 98 -10.52 16.21 5.40
N THR A 99 -9.99 17.19 4.66
CA THR A 99 -8.56 17.44 4.60
C THR A 99 -8.12 17.91 5.99
N LEU A 100 -7.41 17.05 6.71
CA LEU A 100 -6.94 17.32 8.07
C LEU A 100 -5.75 18.29 8.00
N ASP A 101 -6.01 19.56 8.26
CA ASP A 101 -5.18 20.21 9.28
C ASP A 101 -5.90 19.95 10.61
N VAL A 102 -5.20 19.23 11.50
CA VAL A 102 -5.58 18.93 12.90
C VAL A 102 -6.82 18.04 13.12
N LEU A 103 -6.59 16.78 13.51
CA LEU A 103 -6.94 16.22 14.83
C LEU A 103 -6.74 14.68 14.80
N ASN A 104 -5.90 14.20 15.71
CA ASN A 104 -5.62 12.78 15.98
C ASN A 104 -6.89 11.92 16.12
N GLY A 105 -7.37 11.31 15.04
CA GLY A 105 -8.56 10.45 15.04
C GLY A 105 -8.38 9.23 14.16
N ASP A 106 -8.85 8.08 14.64
CA ASP A 106 -8.93 6.88 13.81
C ASP A 106 -10.01 7.06 12.74
N LYS A 107 -9.72 6.80 11.47
CA LYS A 107 -10.75 6.82 10.41
C LYS A 107 -11.62 5.58 10.55
N VAL A 108 -12.87 5.80 10.93
CA VAL A 108 -13.81 4.73 11.23
C VAL A 108 -15.15 5.05 10.58
N ALA A 109 -15.76 4.04 9.94
CA ALA A 109 -17.14 4.09 9.52
C ALA A 109 -18.04 3.47 10.61
N ILE A 110 -19.05 4.22 11.06
CA ILE A 110 -19.96 3.79 12.14
C ILE A 110 -21.41 3.81 11.68
N VAL A 111 -22.02 2.62 11.56
CA VAL A 111 -23.46 2.47 11.30
C VAL A 111 -24.16 2.18 12.62
N GLY A 112 -25.07 3.06 13.03
CA GLY A 112 -25.86 2.89 14.25
C GLY A 112 -26.89 1.77 14.11
N VAL A 113 -26.92 0.90 15.11
CA VAL A 113 -27.96 -0.10 15.29
C VAL A 113 -29.10 0.53 16.10
N PRO A 114 -30.32 0.60 15.55
CA PRO A 114 -31.47 1.11 16.30
C PRO A 114 -31.73 0.31 17.58
N LYS A 115 -32.17 1.00 18.63
CA LYS A 115 -32.36 0.42 19.98
C LYS A 115 -33.23 -0.85 19.97
N GLY A 116 -34.21 -0.94 19.07
CA GLY A 116 -35.09 -2.10 18.91
C GLY A 116 -34.41 -3.34 18.31
N LEU A 117 -33.26 -3.21 17.66
CA LEU A 117 -32.54 -4.31 17.01
C LEU A 117 -31.22 -4.68 17.70
N THR A 118 -30.89 -4.04 18.82
CA THR A 118 -29.80 -4.47 19.72
C THR A 118 -29.97 -5.96 20.04
N GLY A 119 -28.92 -6.78 19.91
CA GLY A 119 -28.98 -8.25 20.07
C GLY A 119 -29.47 -9.04 18.85
N PHE A 120 -29.98 -8.36 17.82
CA PHE A 120 -30.55 -8.98 16.62
C PHE A 120 -29.83 -8.55 15.33
N VAL A 121 -28.68 -7.89 15.41
CA VAL A 121 -27.90 -7.49 14.22
C VAL A 121 -26.47 -7.96 14.41
N GLN A 122 -25.95 -8.67 13.43
CA GLN A 122 -24.56 -9.11 13.40
C GLN A 122 -23.89 -8.67 12.10
N PRO A 123 -22.58 -8.39 12.10
CA PRO A 123 -21.83 -8.20 10.87
C PRO A 123 -21.92 -9.45 9.98
N ASN A 124 -22.10 -9.26 8.68
CA ASN A 124 -22.11 -10.33 7.69
C ASN A 124 -20.83 -10.23 6.85
N GLY A 125 -19.73 -10.75 7.41
CA GLY A 125 -18.40 -10.68 6.78
C GLY A 125 -17.67 -9.36 7.01
N ASN A 126 -16.72 -9.07 6.12
CA ASN A 126 -15.93 -7.84 6.16
C ASN A 126 -16.69 -6.67 5.54
N ALA A 127 -16.37 -5.46 6.00
CA ALA A 127 -16.75 -4.24 5.29
C ALA A 127 -15.84 -4.03 4.09
N ARG A 128 -16.42 -3.61 2.97
CA ARG A 128 -15.69 -3.25 1.74
C ARG A 128 -15.54 -1.75 1.67
N VAL A 129 -14.32 -1.28 1.47
CA VAL A 129 -14.00 0.14 1.28
C VAL A 129 -13.48 0.32 -0.12
N SER A 130 -14.05 1.28 -0.86
CA SER A 130 -13.56 1.75 -2.15
C SER A 130 -13.26 3.24 -2.03
N THR A 131 -12.00 3.63 -2.11
CA THR A 131 -11.59 5.02 -1.87
C THR A 131 -10.42 5.42 -2.71
N ASN A 132 -10.41 6.67 -3.16
CA ASN A 132 -9.20 7.32 -3.61
C ASN A 132 -8.32 7.64 -2.39
N ILE A 133 -7.04 7.33 -2.47
CA ILE A 133 -6.07 7.56 -1.40
C ILE A 133 -5.02 8.56 -1.90
N THR A 134 -4.73 9.55 -1.07
CA THR A 134 -3.60 10.46 -1.28
C THR A 134 -2.77 10.54 -0.01
N LEU A 135 -1.47 10.28 -0.14
CA LEU A 135 -0.51 10.38 0.95
C LEU A 135 0.35 11.63 0.74
N GLN A 136 0.48 12.44 1.80
CA GLN A 136 1.52 13.47 1.87
C GLN A 136 2.80 12.81 2.37
N LEU A 137 3.65 12.38 1.44
CA LEU A 137 4.85 11.59 1.75
C LEU A 137 5.79 12.33 2.70
N GLU A 138 5.86 13.66 2.58
CA GLU A 138 6.64 14.55 3.44
C GLU A 138 6.28 14.43 4.93
N ASN A 139 5.06 14.01 5.23
CA ASN A 139 4.55 13.85 6.60
C ASN A 139 4.72 12.42 7.14
N ILE A 140 5.22 11.49 6.33
CA ILE A 140 5.38 10.08 6.69
C ILE A 140 6.87 9.74 6.80
N ALA A 141 7.43 9.94 8.00
CA ALA A 141 8.85 9.73 8.29
C ALA A 141 9.36 8.32 7.91
N ALA A 142 8.52 7.28 8.06
CA ALA A 142 8.88 5.92 7.68
C ALA A 142 9.12 5.79 6.17
N ILE A 143 8.32 6.47 5.33
CA ILE A 143 8.50 6.46 3.88
C ILE A 143 9.68 7.36 3.48
N GLN A 144 9.87 8.49 4.15
CA GLN A 144 11.06 9.34 3.93
C GLN A 144 12.36 8.59 4.24
N THR A 145 12.38 7.81 5.32
CA THR A 145 13.53 6.96 5.68
C THR A 145 13.77 5.88 4.62
N LEU A 146 12.69 5.26 4.12
CA LEU A 146 12.76 4.26 3.07
C LEU A 146 13.35 4.84 1.78
N ILE A 147 12.80 5.95 1.28
CA ILE A 147 13.30 6.66 0.10
C ILE A 147 14.75 7.09 0.30
N GLY A 148 15.07 7.71 1.44
CA GLY A 148 16.42 8.16 1.78
C GLY A 148 17.44 7.03 1.94
N THR A 149 17.01 5.78 2.13
CA THR A 149 17.88 4.60 2.18
C THR A 149 18.08 3.99 0.79
N LEU A 150 17.02 3.95 -0.02
CA LEU A 150 17.04 3.28 -1.33
C LEU A 150 17.63 4.15 -2.43
N THR A 151 17.36 5.46 -2.43
CA THR A 151 17.90 6.37 -3.44
C THR A 151 19.44 6.33 -3.47
N PRO A 152 20.17 6.48 -2.34
CA PRO A 152 21.63 6.40 -2.37
C PRO A 152 22.18 5.03 -2.77
N ALA A 153 21.45 3.95 -2.47
CA ALA A 153 21.84 2.61 -2.89
C ALA A 153 21.71 2.40 -4.40
N VAL A 154 20.64 2.94 -5.00
CA VAL A 154 20.48 2.99 -6.46
C VAL A 154 21.55 3.88 -7.08
N ASP A 155 21.82 5.06 -6.51
CA ASP A 155 22.89 5.95 -6.99
C ASP A 155 24.26 5.28 -6.92
N THR A 156 24.52 4.47 -5.89
CA THR A 156 25.77 3.71 -5.76
C THR A 156 25.87 2.62 -6.83
N LEU A 157 24.77 1.89 -7.10
CA LEU A 157 24.70 0.91 -8.19
C LEU A 157 25.00 1.58 -9.54
N VAL A 158 24.27 2.66 -9.85
CA VAL A 158 24.43 3.43 -11.09
C VAL A 158 25.85 3.96 -11.19
N GLY A 159 26.35 4.63 -10.16
CA GLY A 159 27.70 5.21 -10.16
C GLY A 159 28.80 4.15 -10.32
N THR A 160 28.62 2.94 -9.78
CA THR A 160 29.56 1.83 -9.96
C THR A 160 29.57 1.33 -11.41
N VAL A 161 28.39 1.19 -12.01
CA VAL A 161 28.24 0.79 -13.41
C VAL A 161 28.79 1.87 -14.35
N ASP A 162 28.43 3.13 -14.13
CA ASP A 162 28.89 4.27 -14.91
C ASP A 162 30.41 4.45 -14.83
N ALA A 163 31.00 4.28 -13.64
CA ALA A 163 32.44 4.38 -13.47
C ALA A 163 33.20 3.32 -14.29
N LEU A 164 32.61 2.13 -14.50
CA LEU A 164 33.19 1.10 -15.34
C LEU A 164 32.91 1.34 -16.82
N VAL A 165 31.66 1.64 -17.20
CA VAL A 165 31.25 1.81 -18.60
C VAL A 165 31.89 3.04 -19.25
N ASN A 166 32.30 4.03 -18.45
CA ASN A 166 33.04 5.22 -18.92
C ASN A 166 34.57 5.04 -18.93
N GLN A 167 35.09 3.83 -18.71
CA GLN A 167 36.51 3.52 -18.93
C GLN A 167 36.76 3.05 -20.36
N ASN A 168 38.01 3.16 -20.80
CA ASN A 168 38.48 2.46 -21.99
C ASN A 168 38.76 0.98 -21.68
N LEU A 169 38.80 0.12 -22.71
CA LEU A 169 39.02 -1.31 -22.54
C LEU A 169 40.36 -1.63 -21.86
N ALA A 170 41.41 -0.83 -22.12
CA ALA A 170 42.73 -1.09 -21.58
C ALA A 170 42.74 -0.95 -20.05
N ASP A 171 42.19 0.15 -19.55
CA ASP A 171 42.13 0.46 -18.12
C ASP A 171 41.22 -0.52 -17.38
N ALA A 172 40.05 -0.82 -17.93
CA ALA A 172 39.10 -1.74 -17.31
C ALA A 172 39.62 -3.18 -17.21
N LEU A 173 40.40 -3.63 -18.20
CA LEU A 173 41.00 -4.96 -18.21
C LEU A 173 42.39 -5.00 -17.56
N GLY A 174 42.88 -3.88 -17.04
CA GLY A 174 44.20 -3.80 -16.38
C GLY A 174 45.36 -4.08 -17.33
N ILE A 175 45.24 -3.72 -18.61
CA ILE A 175 46.30 -3.86 -19.60
C ILE A 175 47.38 -2.82 -19.29
N PRO A 176 48.66 -3.19 -19.09
CA PRO A 176 49.70 -2.22 -18.78
C PRO A 176 50.13 -1.44 -20.01
N GLU A 177 50.45 -0.15 -19.84
CA GLU A 177 50.99 0.72 -20.91
C GLU A 177 52.30 0.20 -21.53
N THR A 178 53.10 -0.53 -20.73
CA THR A 178 54.39 -1.08 -21.16
C THR A 178 54.56 -2.54 -20.74
N ILE A 179 55.32 -3.30 -21.53
CA ILE A 179 55.77 -4.66 -21.22
C ILE A 179 57.29 -4.64 -21.27
N ASN A 180 57.95 -4.95 -20.14
CA ASN A 180 59.41 -4.91 -20.02
C ASN A 180 60.05 -3.57 -20.46
N GLY A 181 59.36 -2.45 -20.23
CA GLY A 181 59.82 -1.11 -20.62
C GLY A 181 59.58 -0.73 -22.07
N PHE A 182 58.97 -1.59 -22.88
CA PHE A 182 58.57 -1.28 -24.26
C PHE A 182 57.07 -0.94 -24.34
N PRO A 183 56.64 -0.02 -25.23
CA PRO A 183 55.22 0.30 -25.41
C PRO A 183 54.38 -0.94 -25.73
N ASN A 184 53.27 -1.11 -25.04
CA ASN A 184 52.33 -2.19 -25.28
C ASN A 184 51.36 -1.80 -26.40
N LEU A 185 51.47 -2.45 -27.56
CA LEU A 185 50.57 -2.19 -28.69
C LEU A 185 49.12 -2.58 -28.39
N LEU A 186 48.89 -3.56 -27.52
CA LEU A 186 47.55 -3.94 -27.09
C LEU A 186 46.90 -2.84 -26.25
N TYR A 187 47.69 -2.17 -25.40
CA TYR A 187 47.21 -0.99 -24.65
C TYR A 187 46.77 0.11 -25.61
N GLN A 188 47.61 0.46 -26.59
CA GLN A 188 47.29 1.51 -27.58
C GLN A 188 46.01 1.20 -28.38
N ALA A 189 45.77 -0.07 -28.70
CA ALA A 189 44.56 -0.47 -29.41
C ALA A 189 43.31 -0.49 -28.52
N ALA A 190 43.45 -0.87 -27.25
CA ALA A 190 42.34 -0.97 -26.31
C ALA A 190 41.99 0.36 -25.64
N SER A 191 42.93 1.30 -25.50
CA SER A 191 42.72 2.58 -24.82
C SER A 191 41.92 3.59 -25.64
N ILE A 192 41.78 3.37 -26.95
CA ILE A 192 40.99 4.22 -27.85
C ILE A 192 39.51 3.81 -27.94
N VAL A 193 39.14 2.67 -27.34
CA VAL A 193 37.77 2.16 -27.36
C VAL A 193 37.21 2.24 -25.95
N ASP A 194 36.15 3.02 -25.79
CA ASP A 194 35.41 3.12 -24.53
C ASP A 194 34.43 1.95 -24.40
N ILE A 195 34.21 1.49 -23.16
CA ILE A 195 33.27 0.38 -22.89
C ILE A 195 31.85 0.75 -23.35
N SER A 196 31.42 2.00 -23.14
CA SER A 196 30.12 2.51 -23.59
C SER A 196 29.88 2.40 -25.11
N GLN A 197 30.94 2.25 -25.92
CA GLN A 197 30.84 2.06 -27.37
C GLN A 197 30.64 0.59 -27.76
N VAL A 198 30.89 -0.34 -26.85
CA VAL A 198 30.89 -1.79 -27.13
C VAL A 198 29.98 -2.61 -26.21
N VAL A 199 29.61 -2.10 -25.03
CA VAL A 199 28.69 -2.72 -24.07
C VAL A 199 27.63 -1.70 -23.66
N SER A 200 26.37 -2.14 -23.67
CA SER A 200 25.22 -1.41 -23.17
C SER A 200 24.75 -2.04 -21.87
N VAL A 201 24.38 -1.19 -20.91
CA VAL A 201 23.73 -1.60 -19.66
C VAL A 201 22.39 -0.87 -19.56
N ASN A 202 21.30 -1.62 -19.42
CA ASN A 202 19.96 -1.07 -19.21
C ASN A 202 19.58 -1.16 -17.72
N LEU A 203 19.26 -0.01 -17.12
CA LEU A 203 18.83 0.16 -15.73
C LEU A 203 17.39 0.66 -15.60
N ASP A 204 16.60 0.64 -16.69
CA ASP A 204 15.26 1.22 -16.75
C ASP A 204 14.33 0.63 -15.69
N ASP A 205 14.32 -0.70 -15.53
CA ASP A 205 13.52 -1.38 -14.51
C ASP A 205 13.86 -0.88 -13.09
N ILE A 206 15.14 -0.57 -12.81
CA ILE A 206 15.57 -0.04 -11.51
C ILE A 206 14.99 1.35 -11.28
N TYR A 207 15.09 2.23 -12.28
CA TYR A 207 14.57 3.58 -12.19
C TYR A 207 13.04 3.61 -12.12
N GLU A 208 12.35 2.74 -12.83
CA GLU A 208 10.88 2.63 -12.77
C GLU A 208 10.42 2.29 -11.35
N GLN A 209 11.06 1.33 -10.67
CA GLN A 209 10.67 0.99 -9.30
C GLN A 209 11.01 2.11 -8.30
N LEU A 210 12.11 2.85 -8.50
CA LEU A 210 12.44 4.00 -7.66
C LEU A 210 11.44 5.15 -7.86
N ASP A 211 10.99 5.39 -9.09
CA ASP A 211 9.98 6.39 -9.42
C ASP A 211 8.62 6.02 -8.79
N LEU A 212 8.21 4.75 -8.88
CA LEU A 212 7.01 4.26 -8.18
C LEU A 212 7.07 4.48 -6.66
N LEU A 213 8.26 4.39 -6.06
CA LEU A 213 8.47 4.69 -4.64
C LEU A 213 8.26 6.19 -4.36
N ASN A 214 8.79 7.07 -5.21
CA ASN A 214 8.60 8.51 -5.09
C ASN A 214 7.15 8.94 -5.37
N GLN A 215 6.41 8.14 -6.14
CA GLN A 215 5.00 8.37 -6.46
C GLN A 215 4.02 7.67 -5.50
N LEU A 216 4.50 7.12 -4.38
CA LEU A 216 3.63 6.59 -3.33
C LEU A 216 2.61 7.63 -2.81
N GLY A 217 2.79 8.92 -3.06
CA GLY A 217 1.79 9.94 -2.71
C GLY A 217 0.45 9.75 -3.43
N GLN A 218 0.47 9.11 -4.60
CA GLN A 218 -0.68 9.00 -5.49
C GLN A 218 -1.09 7.53 -5.64
N PHE A 219 -2.07 7.11 -4.85
CA PHE A 219 -2.61 5.76 -4.89
C PHE A 219 -3.77 5.59 -5.87
N GLY A 220 -4.41 6.69 -6.28
CA GLY A 220 -5.66 6.60 -7.04
C GLY A 220 -6.70 5.82 -6.24
N GLN A 221 -7.55 5.06 -6.93
CA GLN A 221 -8.57 4.23 -6.32
C GLN A 221 -7.98 2.94 -5.73
N ALA A 222 -8.33 2.64 -4.49
CA ALA A 222 -8.03 1.37 -3.84
C ALA A 222 -9.29 0.75 -3.25
N ASP A 223 -9.41 -0.56 -3.43
CA ASP A 223 -10.43 -1.39 -2.83
C ASP A 223 -9.80 -2.30 -1.78
N PHE A 224 -10.36 -2.31 -0.57
CA PHE A 224 -9.88 -3.18 0.49
C PHE A 224 -10.98 -3.60 1.45
N GLU A 225 -10.76 -4.73 2.11
CA GLU A 225 -11.68 -5.27 3.10
C GLU A 225 -11.14 -5.05 4.52
N VAL A 226 -12.03 -4.63 5.42
CA VAL A 226 -11.72 -4.47 6.84
C VAL A 226 -12.70 -5.28 7.68
N PRO A 227 -12.25 -5.91 8.78
CA PRO A 227 -13.16 -6.63 9.65
C PRO A 227 -14.26 -5.70 10.19
N ALA A 228 -15.51 -6.04 9.92
CA ALA A 228 -16.66 -5.38 10.52
C ALA A 228 -16.90 -5.98 11.92
N GLY A 229 -17.12 -5.12 12.92
CA GLY A 229 -17.38 -5.54 14.28
C GLY A 229 -18.57 -4.80 14.87
N LEU A 230 -19.21 -5.40 15.86
CA LEU A 230 -20.20 -4.72 16.69
C LEU A 230 -19.50 -4.00 17.86
N THR A 231 -20.07 -2.89 18.30
CA THR A 231 -19.67 -2.28 19.58
C THR A 231 -20.01 -3.19 20.76
N ASP A 232 -19.31 -3.01 21.88
CA ASP A 232 -19.57 -3.77 23.12
C ASP A 232 -21.01 -3.65 23.64
N ASN A 233 -21.68 -2.54 23.32
CA ASN A 233 -23.09 -2.31 23.66
C ASN A 233 -24.06 -2.71 22.53
N GLU A 234 -23.55 -3.27 21.44
CA GLU A 234 -24.29 -3.73 20.26
C GLU A 234 -25.12 -2.63 19.57
N ARG A 235 -24.79 -1.36 19.80
CA ARG A 235 -25.48 -0.19 19.26
C ARG A 235 -24.90 0.35 17.97
N ALA A 236 -23.78 -0.20 17.49
CA ALA A 236 -23.20 0.21 16.22
C ALA A 236 -22.35 -0.89 15.60
N LEU A 237 -22.35 -0.93 14.27
CA LEU A 237 -21.37 -1.62 13.45
C LEU A 237 -20.20 -0.66 13.17
N ILE A 238 -18.99 -1.17 13.29
CA ILE A 238 -17.74 -0.43 13.17
C ILE A 238 -16.85 -1.13 12.14
N ALA A 239 -16.36 -0.35 11.17
CA ALA A 239 -15.33 -0.75 10.23
C ALA A 239 -14.13 0.22 10.37
N ASN A 240 -12.95 -0.31 10.70
CA ASN A 240 -11.75 0.50 10.88
C ASN A 240 -11.02 0.68 9.53
N VAL A 241 -11.15 1.86 8.95
CA VAL A 241 -10.59 2.16 7.62
C VAL A 241 -9.08 2.32 7.68
N ASN A 242 -8.52 2.82 8.79
CA ASN A 242 -7.08 2.95 9.00
C ASN A 242 -6.32 1.61 8.90
N ASP A 243 -6.89 0.53 9.44
CA ASP A 243 -6.28 -0.80 9.33
C ASP A 243 -6.17 -1.25 7.87
N GLY A 244 -7.24 -1.06 7.10
CA GLY A 244 -7.24 -1.39 5.68
C GLY A 244 -6.32 -0.51 4.84
N LEU A 245 -6.27 0.79 5.15
CA LEU A 245 -5.36 1.72 4.50
C LEU A 245 -3.89 1.35 4.73
N PHE A 246 -3.52 1.03 5.98
CA PHE A 246 -2.18 0.52 6.29
C PHE A 246 -1.86 -0.75 5.49
N ILE A 247 -2.81 -1.69 5.37
CA ILE A 247 -2.63 -2.91 4.58
C ILE A 247 -2.30 -2.58 3.12
N VAL A 248 -3.12 -1.76 2.48
CA VAL A 248 -2.96 -1.39 1.07
C VAL A 248 -1.63 -0.68 0.83
N VAL A 249 -1.32 0.32 1.64
CA VAL A 249 -0.09 1.10 1.51
C VAL A 249 1.13 0.21 1.75
N ASN A 250 1.13 -0.58 2.82
CA ASN A 250 2.22 -1.49 3.12
C ASN A 250 2.40 -2.54 2.02
N GLN A 251 1.31 -3.11 1.49
CA GLN A 251 1.39 -4.08 0.40
C GLN A 251 1.97 -3.48 -0.88
N ARG A 252 1.59 -2.24 -1.23
CA ARG A 252 2.16 -1.54 -2.38
C ARG A 252 3.66 -1.29 -2.20
N ILE A 253 4.06 -0.79 -1.02
CA ILE A 253 5.48 -0.60 -0.70
C ILE A 253 6.24 -1.92 -0.83
N GLN A 254 5.76 -3.00 -0.20
CA GLN A 254 6.41 -4.31 -0.28
C GLN A 254 6.49 -4.83 -1.72
N SER A 255 5.48 -4.57 -2.55
CA SER A 255 5.49 -4.95 -3.97
C SER A 255 6.57 -4.18 -4.75
N ILE A 256 6.71 -2.87 -4.52
CA ILE A 256 7.77 -2.05 -5.14
C ILE A 256 9.15 -2.56 -4.71
N LEU A 257 9.34 -2.90 -3.43
CA LEU A 257 10.60 -3.40 -2.92
C LEU A 257 10.96 -4.78 -3.51
N GLU A 258 10.00 -5.69 -3.62
CA GLU A 258 10.23 -6.98 -4.27
C GLU A 258 10.46 -6.84 -5.77
N ASN A 259 9.73 -5.96 -6.45
CA ASN A 259 9.99 -5.65 -7.85
C ASN A 259 11.37 -5.05 -8.03
N LEU A 260 11.83 -4.17 -7.14
CA LEU A 260 13.18 -3.61 -7.18
C LEU A 260 14.25 -4.70 -7.01
N LYS A 261 14.00 -5.74 -6.21
CA LYS A 261 14.89 -6.91 -6.10
C LYS A 261 14.91 -7.75 -7.37
N GLN A 262 13.75 -7.94 -7.99
CA GLN A 262 13.56 -8.75 -9.20
C GLN A 262 13.91 -8.01 -10.49
N ALA A 263 13.97 -6.67 -10.46
CA ALA A 263 14.27 -5.81 -11.60
C ALA A 263 15.56 -6.27 -12.28
N GLN A 264 15.46 -6.51 -13.59
CA GLN A 264 16.56 -7.04 -14.38
C GLN A 264 17.50 -5.90 -14.79
N ILE A 265 18.79 -6.18 -14.80
CA ILE A 265 19.78 -5.29 -15.40
C ILE A 265 20.33 -6.02 -16.61
N GLN A 266 20.00 -5.53 -17.80
CA GLN A 266 20.42 -6.17 -19.04
C GLN A 266 21.78 -5.61 -19.45
N VAL A 267 22.75 -6.51 -19.59
CA VAL A 267 24.06 -6.19 -20.16
C VAL A 267 24.14 -6.83 -21.54
N SER A 268 24.56 -6.08 -22.55
CA SER A 268 24.63 -6.58 -23.92
C SER A 268 25.78 -5.96 -24.69
N ILE A 269 26.42 -6.77 -25.52
CA ILE A 269 27.43 -6.30 -26.47
C ILE A 269 26.72 -5.56 -27.62
N LEU A 270 27.19 -4.37 -27.97
CA LEU A 270 26.67 -3.61 -29.10
C LEU A 270 26.93 -4.35 -30.42
N GLY A 271 25.98 -4.24 -31.34
CA GLY A 271 26.06 -4.90 -32.64
C GLY A 271 27.35 -4.55 -33.39
N GLY A 272 28.09 -5.59 -33.79
CA GLY A 272 29.35 -5.43 -34.53
C GLY A 272 30.59 -5.21 -33.67
N ALA A 273 30.46 -4.98 -32.36
CA ALA A 273 31.60 -4.78 -31.46
C ALA A 273 32.53 -6.00 -31.42
N SER A 274 32.00 -7.21 -31.24
CA SER A 274 32.81 -8.45 -31.24
C SER A 274 33.57 -8.71 -32.55
N ASN A 275 33.23 -8.01 -33.64
CA ASN A 275 33.89 -8.15 -34.94
C ASN A 275 35.08 -7.21 -35.11
N ILE A 276 35.38 -6.33 -34.13
CA ILE A 276 36.52 -5.41 -34.25
C ILE A 276 37.82 -6.23 -34.26
N PRO A 277 38.62 -6.18 -35.35
CA PRO A 277 39.82 -6.97 -35.47
C PRO A 277 40.84 -6.65 -34.37
N GLY A 278 41.42 -7.69 -33.76
CA GLY A 278 42.49 -7.54 -32.77
C GLY A 278 42.03 -7.25 -31.33
N ILE A 279 40.76 -6.87 -31.10
CA ILE A 279 40.23 -6.61 -29.75
C ILE A 279 38.91 -7.32 -29.44
N GLY A 280 38.35 -8.12 -30.36
CA GLY A 280 37.10 -8.88 -30.13
C GLY A 280 37.12 -9.73 -28.84
N SER A 281 38.25 -10.40 -28.53
CA SER A 281 38.40 -11.16 -27.28
C SER A 281 38.45 -10.29 -26.03
N LEU A 282 38.89 -9.03 -26.15
CA LEU A 282 38.83 -8.06 -25.04
C LEU A 282 37.39 -7.62 -24.78
N ILE A 283 36.56 -7.53 -25.81
CA ILE A 283 35.14 -7.16 -25.69
C ILE A 283 34.35 -8.24 -24.93
N ASP A 284 34.61 -9.52 -25.19
CA ASP A 284 34.01 -10.60 -24.41
C ASP A 284 34.46 -10.57 -22.93
N GLY A 285 35.75 -10.27 -22.71
CA GLY A 285 36.31 -10.11 -21.37
C GLY A 285 35.68 -8.94 -20.62
N VAL A 286 35.51 -7.79 -21.27
CA VAL A 286 34.92 -6.60 -20.66
C VAL A 286 33.42 -6.75 -20.44
N ASN A 287 32.70 -7.43 -21.34
CA ASN A 287 31.30 -7.77 -21.14
C ASN A 287 31.11 -8.66 -19.90
N THR A 288 32.00 -9.63 -19.70
CA THR A 288 32.01 -10.47 -18.49
C THR A 288 32.26 -9.62 -17.24
N LEU A 289 33.25 -8.73 -17.29
CA LEU A 289 33.55 -7.81 -16.18
C LEU A 289 32.34 -6.92 -15.83
N VAL A 290 31.71 -6.31 -16.85
CA VAL A 290 30.51 -5.47 -16.64
C VAL A 290 29.38 -6.29 -16.03
N GLN A 291 29.14 -7.52 -16.51
CA GLN A 291 28.12 -8.39 -15.95
C GLN A 291 28.40 -8.75 -14.48
N GLU A 292 29.64 -9.04 -14.11
CA GLU A 292 30.04 -9.30 -12.72
C GLU A 292 29.89 -8.07 -11.83
N THR A 293 30.30 -6.90 -12.31
CA THR A 293 30.15 -5.62 -11.60
C THR A 293 28.68 -5.30 -11.37
N VAL A 294 27.84 -5.42 -12.40
CA VAL A 294 26.37 -5.26 -12.31
C VAL A 294 25.79 -6.23 -11.28
N ASN A 295 26.15 -7.51 -11.36
CA ASN A 295 25.63 -8.53 -10.43
C ASN A 295 26.03 -8.24 -8.98
N THR A 296 27.28 -7.82 -8.75
CA THR A 296 27.79 -7.46 -7.42
C THR A 296 27.09 -6.22 -6.86
N ALA A 297 26.94 -5.18 -7.69
CA ALA A 297 26.25 -3.97 -7.29
C ALA A 297 24.75 -4.23 -7.04
N LYS A 298 24.10 -5.08 -7.86
CA LYS A 298 22.72 -5.51 -7.65
C LYS A 298 22.55 -6.32 -6.36
N ALA A 299 23.49 -7.22 -6.05
CA ALA A 299 23.47 -7.95 -4.78
C ALA A 299 23.54 -7.00 -3.57
N THR A 300 24.36 -5.96 -3.67
CA THR A 300 24.47 -4.91 -2.64
C THR A 300 23.16 -4.12 -2.49
N LEU A 301 22.54 -3.72 -3.61
CA LEU A 301 21.21 -3.10 -3.59
C LEU A 301 20.18 -4.01 -2.92
N ASN A 302 20.15 -5.31 -3.26
CA ASN A 302 19.22 -6.26 -2.67
C ASN A 302 19.37 -6.39 -1.15
N VAL A 303 20.60 -6.37 -0.62
CA VAL A 303 20.85 -6.34 0.83
C VAL A 303 20.25 -5.08 1.47
N THR A 304 20.41 -3.93 0.82
CA THR A 304 19.80 -2.67 1.30
C THR A 304 18.28 -2.73 1.26
N VAL A 305 17.70 -3.32 0.22
CA VAL A 305 16.24 -3.54 0.14
C VAL A 305 15.76 -4.44 1.27
N ASP A 306 16.45 -5.54 1.55
CA ASP A 306 16.09 -6.45 2.65
C ASP A 306 16.17 -5.74 4.02
N ALA A 307 17.19 -4.91 4.23
CA ALA A 307 17.32 -4.11 5.44
C ALA A 307 16.18 -3.09 5.57
N ALA A 308 15.83 -2.41 4.48
CA ALA A 308 14.73 -1.46 4.43
C ALA A 308 13.37 -2.14 4.71
N GLN A 309 13.13 -3.33 4.12
CA GLN A 309 11.95 -4.15 4.40
C GLN A 309 11.88 -4.56 5.88
N ALA A 310 13.01 -4.94 6.49
CA ALA A 310 13.07 -5.33 7.89
C ALA A 310 12.72 -4.16 8.81
N VAL A 311 13.22 -2.95 8.52
CA VAL A 311 12.87 -1.73 9.25
C VAL A 311 11.38 -1.44 9.11
N LEU A 312 10.84 -1.42 7.88
CA LEU A 312 9.44 -1.13 7.64
C LEU A 312 8.51 -2.09 8.41
N ASN A 313 8.81 -3.40 8.35
CA ASN A 313 8.04 -4.44 9.03
C ASN A 313 8.18 -4.41 10.57
N GLY A 314 9.29 -3.86 11.08
CA GLY A 314 9.53 -3.68 12.51
C GLY A 314 8.87 -2.42 13.10
N THR A 315 8.60 -1.41 12.27
CA THR A 315 8.03 -0.14 12.74
C THR A 315 6.52 -0.24 12.98
N THR A 316 6.08 0.17 14.16
CA THR A 316 4.65 0.46 14.38
C THR A 316 4.23 1.79 13.76
N ASP A 317 5.21 2.67 13.54
CA ASP A 317 5.03 4.07 13.19
C ASP A 317 4.39 4.28 11.81
N LEU A 318 4.63 3.40 10.83
CA LEU A 318 4.01 3.54 9.52
C LEU A 318 2.47 3.53 9.60
N ALA A 319 1.90 2.67 10.45
CA ALA A 319 0.45 2.59 10.60
C ALA A 319 -0.14 3.85 11.24
N ASP A 320 0.57 4.41 12.21
CA ASP A 320 0.13 5.62 12.92
C ASP A 320 0.34 6.87 12.04
N GLN A 321 1.39 6.90 11.22
CA GLN A 321 1.66 7.98 10.27
C GLN A 321 0.69 7.98 9.09
N ILE A 322 0.26 6.81 8.60
CA ILE A 322 -0.73 6.68 7.51
C ILE A 322 -2.12 7.19 7.93
N ALA A 323 -2.41 7.34 9.23
CA ALA A 323 -3.65 7.99 9.67
C ALA A 323 -3.81 9.44 9.14
N SER A 324 -2.68 10.10 8.81
CA SER A 324 -2.67 11.44 8.19
C SER A 324 -3.10 11.47 6.72
N ALA A 325 -3.23 10.31 6.07
CA ALA A 325 -3.65 10.20 4.68
C ALA A 325 -5.04 10.82 4.42
N SER A 326 -5.24 11.37 3.22
CA SER A 326 -6.57 11.75 2.75
C SER A 326 -7.25 10.57 2.06
N VAL A 327 -8.55 10.39 2.33
CA VAL A 327 -9.38 9.31 1.74
C VAL A 327 -10.73 9.86 1.29
N LEU A 328 -11.10 9.58 0.05
CA LEU A 328 -12.33 10.02 -0.62
C LEU A 328 -13.05 8.80 -1.24
N GLY A 329 -14.28 8.49 -0.85
CA GLY A 329 -15.01 7.38 -1.50
C GLY A 329 -16.20 6.80 -0.74
N GLN A 330 -16.40 5.50 -0.92
CA GLN A 330 -17.54 4.73 -0.42
C GLN A 330 -17.09 3.58 0.48
N THR A 331 -17.83 3.35 1.56
CA THR A 331 -17.69 2.19 2.46
C THR A 331 -19.02 1.44 2.52
N THR A 332 -18.98 0.14 2.27
CA THR A 332 -20.14 -0.75 2.35
C THR A 332 -19.93 -1.76 3.47
N VAL A 333 -20.85 -1.78 4.43
CA VAL A 333 -20.84 -2.70 5.58
C VAL A 333 -22.04 -3.65 5.45
N GLY A 334 -21.75 -4.94 5.22
CA GLY A 334 -22.74 -5.99 5.24
C GLY A 334 -23.12 -6.39 6.66
N CYS A 335 -24.40 -6.60 6.92
CA CYS A 335 -24.92 -7.14 8.16
C CYS A 335 -25.99 -8.20 7.88
N GLN A 336 -26.32 -8.98 8.90
CA GLN A 336 -27.40 -9.95 8.86
C GLN A 336 -28.17 -9.90 10.17
N ARG A 337 -29.49 -10.03 10.07
CA ARG A 337 -30.37 -10.27 11.21
C ARG A 337 -30.62 -11.78 11.29
N PRO A 338 -30.24 -12.48 12.37
CA PRO A 338 -30.51 -13.91 12.53
C PRO A 338 -32.00 -14.22 12.65
#